data_AF-A0A415MEQ5-F1
#
_entry.id   AF-A0A415MEQ5-F1
#
_cell.length_a   1.000
_cell.length_b   1.000
_cell.length_c   1.000
_cell.angle_alpha   90.00
_cell.angle_beta   90.00
_cell.angle_gamma   90.00
#
_symmetry.space_group_name_H-M   'P 1'
#
loop_
_entity.id
_entity.type
_entity.pdbx_description
1 polymer ?
#
loop_
_entity_poly.entity_id
_entity_poly.type
_entity_poly.pdbx_seq_one_letter_code
_entity_poly.pdbx_strand_id
1 'polypeptide(L)'
;MADYSLREVFKQFGKKIFGSCVNSCVSESQNLPLAASQGKVLQDQITQLNSNIEIKHCFCKNIASVDGIFEGYGYNYCYYNKSAKIGILHFVSRIETPDSAQNNFTGYYDVTTVLENMGITSFNKILESNYTPYDSTGVIRYKLVGYGSTLLYSSASQHYAFARYYTKDGEKGAWATSEFQKGDYITGSLIFS
;
A
#
# COMPACT_ATOMS: atom_id res chain seq x y z
N MET A 1 54.90 18.80 14.21
CA MET A 1 53.70 18.39 14.96
C MET A 1 52.51 18.81 14.13
N ALA A 2 51.66 17.87 13.69
CA ALA A 2 50.48 18.20 12.90
C ALA A 2 49.41 18.81 13.82
N ASP A 3 49.09 20.08 13.59
CA ASP A 3 48.07 20.81 14.32
C ASP A 3 46.69 20.39 13.79
N TYR A 4 46.12 19.34 14.39
CA TYR A 4 44.76 18.93 14.05
C TYR A 4 43.79 19.91 14.70
N SER A 5 43.05 20.67 13.89
CA SER A 5 42.01 21.56 14.41
C SER A 5 41.04 20.77 15.29
N LEU A 6 40.59 21.38 16.39
CA LEU A 6 39.61 20.80 17.33
C LEU A 6 38.39 20.19 16.59
N ARG A 7 37.99 20.81 15.47
CA ARG A 7 36.91 20.38 14.58
C ARG A 7 37.16 19.00 13.95
N GLU A 8 38.40 18.72 13.53
CA GLU A 8 38.77 17.43 12.95
C GLU A 8 38.86 16.34 14.02
N VAL A 9 39.27 16.70 15.24
CA VAL A 9 39.21 15.81 16.41
C VAL A 9 37.76 15.42 16.71
N PHE A 10 36.83 16.36 16.76
CA PHE A 10 35.40 16.06 16.98
C PHE A 10 34.76 15.22 15.88
N LYS A 11 35.13 15.42 14.60
CA LYS A 11 34.69 14.54 13.49
C LYS A 11 35.18 13.11 13.65
N GLN A 12 36.44 12.93 14.07
CA GLN A 12 37.01 11.60 14.31
C GLN A 12 36.34 10.91 15.51
N PHE A 13 36.02 11.64 16.58
CA PHE A 13 35.25 11.12 17.70
C PHE A 13 33.85 10.67 17.26
N GLY A 14 33.13 11.50 16.48
CA GLY A 14 31.83 11.14 15.92
C GLY A 14 31.87 9.84 15.10
N LYS A 15 32.84 9.69 14.19
CA LYS A 15 33.02 8.46 13.40
C LYS A 15 33.40 7.24 14.23
N LYS A 16 34.28 7.38 15.24
CA LYS A 16 34.68 6.28 16.12
C LYS A 16 33.52 5.76 16.97
N ILE A 17 32.65 6.66 17.45
CA ILE A 17 31.47 6.29 18.25
C ILE A 17 30.57 5.33 17.46
N PHE A 18 30.24 5.64 16.21
CA PHE A 18 29.41 4.75 15.37
C PHE A 18 30.05 3.39 15.07
N GLY A 19 31.37 3.33 14.80
CA GLY A 19 32.07 2.07 14.56
C GLY A 19 32.15 1.16 15.79
N SER A 20 32.36 1.73 16.98
CA SER A 20 32.37 0.97 18.24
C SER A 20 30.98 0.46 18.65
N CYS A 21 29.91 1.19 18.28
CA CYS A 21 28.53 0.79 18.52
C CYS A 21 28.15 -0.48 17.77
N VAL A 22 28.53 -0.61 16.51
CA VAL A 22 28.24 -1.81 15.71
C VAL A 22 29.06 -3.00 16.21
N ASN A 23 30.38 -2.81 16.44
CA ASN A 23 31.27 -3.89 16.88
C ASN A 23 30.91 -4.53 18.23
N SER A 24 30.29 -3.77 19.15
CA SER A 24 29.87 -4.31 20.45
C SER A 24 28.55 -5.08 20.39
N CYS A 25 27.69 -4.78 19.41
CA CYS A 25 26.39 -5.43 19.22
C CYS A 25 26.48 -6.74 18.40
N VAL A 26 27.54 -6.92 17.61
CA VAL A 26 27.79 -8.13 16.78
C VAL A 26 28.95 -8.99 17.29
N SER A 27 29.47 -8.68 18.48
CA SER A 27 30.60 -9.38 19.09
C SER A 27 30.16 -10.67 19.79
N GLU A 28 30.91 -11.75 19.60
CA GLU A 28 30.75 -13.01 20.35
C GLU A 28 31.37 -12.97 21.76
N SER A 29 32.07 -11.88 22.11
CA SER A 29 32.66 -11.69 23.44
C SER A 29 31.59 -11.46 24.50
N GLN A 30 31.48 -12.40 25.44
CA GLN A 30 30.51 -12.38 26.54
C GLN A 30 30.78 -11.29 27.60
N ASN A 31 31.94 -10.62 27.54
CA ASN A 31 32.41 -9.68 28.56
C ASN A 31 32.39 -8.20 28.12
N LEU A 32 31.81 -7.88 26.96
CA LEU A 32 31.58 -6.49 26.59
C LEU A 32 30.26 -6.02 27.18
N PRO A 33 30.24 -5.03 28.10
CA PRO A 33 28.99 -4.37 28.40
C PRO A 33 28.49 -3.75 27.10
N LEU A 34 27.27 -4.10 26.66
CA LEU A 34 26.49 -3.22 25.80
C LEU A 34 26.49 -1.87 26.51
N ALA A 35 27.33 -0.92 26.06
CA ALA A 35 27.42 0.36 26.72
C ALA A 35 26.01 0.93 26.69
N ALA A 36 25.47 1.41 27.81
CA ALA A 36 24.07 1.85 27.90
C ALA A 36 23.68 2.84 26.77
N SER A 37 24.65 3.58 26.23
CA SER A 37 24.53 4.42 25.04
C SER A 37 24.19 3.66 23.75
N GLN A 38 24.78 2.49 23.51
CA GLN A 38 24.52 1.64 22.34
C GLN A 38 23.12 1.04 22.37
N GLY A 39 22.71 0.51 23.53
CA GLY A 39 21.35 0.00 23.73
C GLY A 39 20.29 1.09 23.55
N LYS A 40 20.58 2.31 24.01
CA LYS A 40 19.70 3.46 23.81
C LYS A 40 19.54 3.82 22.33
N VAL A 41 20.64 3.88 21.56
CA VAL A 41 20.57 4.20 20.12
C VAL A 41 19.71 3.19 19.36
N LEU A 42 19.88 1.89 19.63
CA LEU A 42 19.06 0.84 19.03
C LEU A 42 17.58 0.97 19.43
N GLN A 43 17.31 1.20 20.71
CA GLN A 43 15.95 1.39 21.21
C GLN A 43 15.27 2.61 20.58
N ASP A 44 16.00 3.72 20.43
CA ASP A 44 15.50 4.94 19.79
C ASP A 44 15.17 4.66 18.30
N GLN A 45 16.04 3.94 17.58
CA GLN A 45 15.81 3.55 16.18
C GLN A 45 14.59 2.62 16.03
N ILE A 46 14.45 1.61 16.89
CA ILE A 46 13.29 0.71 16.89
C ILE A 46 12.02 1.49 17.19
N THR A 47 12.05 2.38 18.17
CA THR A 47 10.91 3.23 18.55
C THR A 47 10.52 4.13 17.37
N GLN A 48 11.49 4.71 16.67
CA GLN A 48 11.25 5.53 15.48
C GLN A 48 10.65 4.71 14.34
N LEU A 49 11.21 3.53 14.04
CA LEU A 49 10.69 2.62 13.01
C LEU A 49 9.23 2.22 13.31
N ASN A 50 8.94 1.84 14.55
CA ASN A 50 7.59 1.48 14.98
C ASN A 50 6.63 2.68 14.92
N SER A 51 7.09 3.87 15.30
CA SER A 51 6.28 5.09 15.26
C SER A 51 5.97 5.57 13.84
N ASN A 52 6.74 5.11 12.84
CA ASN A 52 6.55 5.44 11.43
C ASN A 52 5.47 4.60 10.74
N ILE A 53 5.10 3.45 11.32
CA ILE A 53 4.04 2.59 10.79
C ILE A 53 2.72 2.94 11.46
N GLU A 54 1.72 3.26 10.65
CA GLU A 54 0.35 3.51 11.08
C GLU A 54 -0.57 2.44 10.50
N ILE A 55 -1.46 1.93 11.35
CA ILE A 55 -2.54 1.04 10.94
C ILE A 55 -3.80 1.89 10.84
N LYS A 56 -4.38 1.94 9.66
CA LYS A 56 -5.56 2.76 9.36
C LYS A 56 -6.64 1.90 8.74
N HIS A 57 -7.89 2.27 8.94
CA HIS A 57 -9.03 1.60 8.32
C HIS A 57 -10.18 2.56 8.13
N CYS A 58 -11.03 2.25 7.16
CA CYS A 58 -12.29 2.96 6.96
C CYS A 58 -13.31 2.03 6.30
N PHE A 59 -14.57 2.20 6.67
CA PHE A 59 -15.68 1.70 5.89
C PHE A 59 -16.27 2.87 5.11
N CYS A 60 -16.20 2.82 3.79
CA CYS A 60 -16.69 3.91 2.95
C CYS A 60 -17.16 3.39 1.59
N LYS A 61 -17.76 4.29 0.82
CA LYS A 61 -17.94 4.09 -0.61
C LYS A 61 -16.56 4.04 -1.25
N ASN A 62 -16.28 2.99 -2.00
CA ASN A 62 -14.95 2.75 -2.56
C ASN A 62 -15.00 2.19 -3.99
N ILE A 63 -16.19 2.01 -4.55
CA ILE A 63 -16.41 1.79 -5.98
C ILE A 63 -17.29 2.93 -6.49
N ALA A 64 -16.84 3.59 -7.55
CA ALA A 64 -17.58 4.66 -8.22
C ALA A 64 -17.56 4.46 -9.74
N SER A 65 -18.65 4.81 -10.40
CA SER A 65 -18.71 4.92 -11.87
C SER A 65 -17.87 6.11 -12.34
N VAL A 66 -17.51 6.10 -13.63
CA VAL A 66 -16.85 7.24 -14.30
C VAL A 66 -17.67 8.54 -14.24
N ASP A 67 -18.99 8.44 -14.09
CA ASP A 67 -19.89 9.59 -13.91
C ASP A 67 -20.02 10.05 -12.45
N GLY A 68 -19.23 9.47 -11.53
CA GLY A 68 -19.18 9.84 -10.12
C GLY A 68 -20.34 9.29 -9.27
N ILE A 69 -21.19 8.43 -9.85
CA ILE A 69 -22.24 7.72 -9.10
C ILE A 69 -21.57 6.56 -8.35
N PHE A 70 -21.78 6.50 -7.03
CA PHE A 70 -21.21 5.44 -6.21
C PHE A 70 -21.94 4.11 -6.40
N GLU A 71 -21.16 3.08 -6.68
CA GLU A 71 -21.64 1.76 -7.08
C GLU A 71 -21.34 0.67 -6.04
N GLY A 72 -20.56 0.99 -5.00
CA GLY A 72 -20.22 0.01 -3.97
C GLY A 72 -19.60 0.60 -2.71
N TYR A 73 -19.67 -0.20 -1.64
CA TYR A 73 -19.09 0.11 -0.33
C TYR A 73 -18.14 -1.00 0.08
N GLY A 74 -17.17 -0.67 0.91
CA GLY A 74 -16.26 -1.68 1.39
C GLY A 74 -15.50 -1.29 2.64
N TYR A 75 -14.95 -2.33 3.26
CA TYR A 75 -14.00 -2.20 4.35
C TYR A 75 -12.59 -2.15 3.77
N ASN A 76 -11.83 -1.15 4.21
CA ASN A 76 -10.49 -0.86 3.73
C ASN A 76 -9.56 -0.82 4.93
N TYR A 77 -8.40 -1.45 4.83
CA TYR A 77 -7.43 -1.60 5.91
C TYR A 77 -6.01 -1.41 5.37
N CYS A 78 -5.24 -0.53 5.99
CA CYS A 78 -3.97 -0.05 5.46
C CYS A 78 -2.85 -0.11 6.51
N TYR A 79 -1.72 -0.66 6.10
CA TYR A 79 -0.43 -0.45 6.76
C TYR A 79 0.31 0.67 6.03
N TYR A 80 0.56 1.78 6.70
CA TYR A 80 1.13 2.97 6.08
C TYR A 80 2.42 3.41 6.77
N ASN A 81 3.49 3.56 6.01
CA ASN A 81 4.73 4.17 6.49
C ASN A 81 4.70 5.67 6.19
N LYS A 82 4.48 6.51 7.20
CA LYS A 82 4.34 7.96 7.01
C LYS A 82 5.63 8.68 6.63
N SER A 83 6.78 8.10 6.98
CA SER A 83 8.08 8.66 6.63
C SER A 83 8.43 8.39 5.17
N ALA A 84 8.17 7.17 4.70
CA ALA A 84 8.42 6.76 3.32
C ALA A 84 7.28 7.15 2.36
N LYS A 85 6.09 7.46 2.91
CA LYS A 85 4.84 7.72 2.19
C LYS A 85 4.39 6.54 1.32
N ILE A 86 4.67 5.32 1.77
CA ILE A 86 4.32 4.08 1.08
C ILE A 86 3.37 3.29 1.97
N GLY A 87 2.38 2.63 1.37
CA GLY A 87 1.47 1.77 2.12
C GLY A 87 1.00 0.55 1.36
N ILE A 88 0.49 -0.40 2.12
CA ILE A 88 -0.21 -1.60 1.63
C ILE A 88 -1.65 -1.47 2.09
N LEU A 89 -2.56 -1.40 1.13
CA LEU A 89 -4.00 -1.28 1.34
C LEU A 89 -4.68 -2.57 0.94
N HIS A 90 -5.41 -3.18 1.87
CA HIS A 90 -6.33 -4.29 1.64
C HIS A 90 -7.75 -3.77 1.60
N PHE A 91 -8.57 -4.33 0.72
CA PHE A 91 -9.97 -3.95 0.59
C PHE A 91 -10.88 -5.14 0.33
N VAL A 92 -12.13 -4.99 0.78
CA VAL A 92 -13.26 -5.82 0.39
C VAL A 92 -14.40 -4.88 0.03
N SER A 93 -14.84 -4.92 -1.22
CA SER A 93 -15.88 -4.06 -1.76
C SER A 93 -17.06 -4.87 -2.24
N ARG A 94 -18.27 -4.47 -1.85
CA ARG A 94 -19.52 -5.05 -2.36
C ARG A 94 -20.12 -4.11 -3.40
N ILE A 95 -20.58 -4.68 -4.50
CA ILE A 95 -21.27 -3.97 -5.58
C ILE A 95 -22.75 -3.82 -5.21
N GLU A 96 -23.22 -2.59 -5.11
CA GLU A 96 -24.59 -2.24 -4.70
C GLU A 96 -25.47 -1.81 -5.87
N THR A 97 -24.87 -1.13 -6.85
CA THR A 97 -25.56 -0.67 -8.06
C THR A 97 -24.69 -1.08 -9.25
N PRO A 98 -25.04 -2.16 -9.97
CA PRO A 98 -24.52 -2.33 -11.32
C PRO A 98 -25.08 -1.16 -12.15
N ASP A 99 -24.25 -0.52 -12.98
CA ASP A 99 -24.67 0.57 -13.87
C ASP A 99 -26.00 0.18 -14.55
N SER A 100 -27.07 0.88 -14.17
CA SER A 100 -28.43 0.55 -14.57
C SER A 100 -28.81 1.10 -15.94
N ALA A 101 -27.92 1.86 -16.58
CA ALA A 101 -28.19 2.52 -17.87
C ALA A 101 -27.41 1.89 -19.04
N GLN A 102 -26.33 1.15 -18.76
CA GLN A 102 -25.53 0.47 -19.77
C GLN A 102 -25.32 -1.00 -19.38
N ASN A 103 -25.15 -1.89 -20.35
CA ASN A 103 -24.79 -3.30 -20.11
C ASN A 103 -23.38 -3.48 -19.48
N ASN A 104 -22.84 -2.44 -18.84
CA ASN A 104 -21.43 -2.26 -18.56
C ASN A 104 -21.17 -1.75 -17.13
N PHE A 105 -20.64 -2.58 -16.23
CA PHE A 105 -19.88 -2.13 -15.05
C PHE A 105 -18.71 -1.20 -15.43
N THR A 106 -18.88 0.11 -15.22
CA THR A 106 -17.85 1.15 -15.44
C THR A 106 -17.12 1.56 -14.15
N GLY A 107 -17.42 0.86 -13.05
CA GLY A 107 -16.87 1.13 -11.74
C GLY A 107 -15.34 1.04 -11.67
N TYR A 108 -14.73 1.98 -10.97
CA TYR A 108 -13.33 1.98 -10.59
C TYR A 108 -13.18 1.95 -9.07
N TYR A 109 -12.00 1.53 -8.59
CA TYR A 109 -11.68 1.60 -7.16
C TYR A 109 -11.19 3.01 -6.81
N ASP A 110 -11.97 3.75 -6.02
CA ASP A 110 -11.66 5.13 -5.64
C ASP A 110 -10.63 5.18 -4.50
N VAL A 111 -9.39 4.86 -4.86
CA VAL A 111 -8.27 4.80 -3.90
C VAL A 111 -8.02 6.15 -3.22
N THR A 112 -8.26 7.25 -3.92
CA THR A 112 -8.02 8.61 -3.41
C THR A 112 -8.95 8.89 -2.24
N THR A 113 -10.26 8.76 -2.45
CA THR A 113 -11.25 8.97 -1.38
C THR A 113 -11.05 8.01 -0.21
N VAL A 114 -10.68 6.75 -0.49
CA VAL A 114 -10.38 5.76 0.57
C VAL A 114 -9.22 6.22 1.44
N LEU A 115 -8.11 6.65 0.82
CA LEU A 115 -6.90 7.08 1.53
C LEU A 115 -7.11 8.41 2.25
N GLU A 116 -7.85 9.35 1.67
CA GLU A 116 -8.23 10.61 2.32
C GLU A 116 -9.07 10.37 3.59
N ASN A 117 -10.04 9.46 3.52
CA ASN A 117 -10.84 9.05 4.69
C ASN A 117 -9.98 8.40 5.81
N MET A 118 -8.79 7.88 5.46
CA MET A 118 -7.80 7.37 6.42
C MET A 118 -6.81 8.45 6.90
N GLY A 119 -6.92 9.69 6.39
CA GLY A 119 -6.00 10.78 6.66
C GLY A 119 -4.65 10.66 5.92
N ILE A 120 -4.60 9.93 4.81
CA ILE A 120 -3.42 9.79 3.96
C ILE A 120 -3.61 10.65 2.71
N THR A 121 -2.93 11.79 2.65
CA THR A 121 -3.05 12.78 1.55
C THR A 121 -1.87 12.79 0.60
N SER A 122 -0.86 11.94 0.83
CA SER A 122 0.37 11.90 0.04
C SER A 122 0.34 10.86 -1.08
N PHE A 123 -0.83 10.33 -1.44
CA PHE A 123 -0.97 9.36 -2.51
C PHE A 123 -0.56 9.97 -3.85
N ASN A 124 0.28 9.26 -4.60
CA ASN A 124 0.71 9.62 -5.94
C ASN A 124 0.28 8.56 -6.95
N LYS A 125 0.64 7.29 -6.69
CA LYS A 125 0.33 6.19 -7.61
C LYS A 125 0.24 4.82 -6.95
N ILE A 126 -0.43 3.91 -7.62
CA ILE A 126 -0.36 2.48 -7.33
C ILE A 126 0.92 1.91 -7.97
N LEU A 127 1.70 1.20 -7.18
CA LEU A 127 2.91 0.48 -7.60
C LEU A 127 2.57 -0.94 -8.07
N GLU A 128 1.69 -1.61 -7.32
CA GLU A 128 1.25 -2.97 -7.58
C GLU A 128 -0.16 -3.17 -7.04
N SER A 129 -0.96 -4.03 -7.67
CA SER A 129 -2.29 -4.36 -7.19
C SER A 129 -2.79 -5.69 -7.74
N ASN A 130 -3.70 -6.31 -7.00
CA ASN A 130 -4.39 -7.53 -7.37
C ASN A 130 -5.77 -7.55 -6.70
N TYR A 131 -6.70 -8.29 -7.29
CA TYR A 131 -8.02 -8.51 -6.67
C TYR A 131 -8.66 -9.84 -7.10
N THR A 132 -9.63 -10.34 -6.36
CA THR A 132 -10.42 -11.51 -6.75
C THR A 132 -11.90 -11.14 -6.66
N PRO A 133 -12.65 -11.30 -7.76
CA PRO A 133 -14.10 -11.11 -7.76
C PRO A 133 -14.80 -12.40 -7.38
N TYR A 134 -15.84 -12.25 -6.57
CA TYR A 134 -16.71 -13.31 -6.10
C TYR A 134 -18.15 -12.94 -6.41
N ASP A 135 -18.96 -13.95 -6.70
CA ASP A 135 -20.40 -13.75 -6.71
C ASP A 135 -20.97 -13.56 -5.30
N SER A 136 -22.25 -13.19 -5.22
CA SER A 136 -22.95 -13.02 -3.94
C SER A 136 -22.99 -14.25 -3.02
N THR A 137 -22.66 -15.44 -3.53
CA THR A 137 -22.59 -16.69 -2.75
C THR A 137 -21.16 -17.02 -2.28
N GLY A 138 -20.19 -16.25 -2.76
CA GLY A 138 -18.77 -16.39 -2.44
C GLY A 138 -18.00 -17.35 -3.34
N VAL A 139 -18.54 -17.65 -4.52
CA VAL A 139 -17.81 -18.40 -5.54
C VAL A 139 -17.02 -17.44 -6.43
N ILE A 140 -15.77 -17.78 -6.72
CA ILE A 140 -14.90 -16.98 -7.58
C ILE A 140 -15.51 -16.91 -8.98
N ARG A 141 -15.63 -15.69 -9.51
CA ARG A 141 -15.99 -15.47 -10.92
C ARG A 141 -14.75 -15.61 -11.80
N TYR A 142 -14.32 -16.85 -12.06
CA TYR A 142 -13.07 -17.12 -12.79
C TYR A 142 -12.95 -16.44 -14.17
N LYS A 143 -14.08 -16.21 -14.85
CA LYS A 143 -14.11 -15.45 -16.11
C LYS A 143 -13.54 -14.04 -15.96
N LEU A 144 -13.75 -13.41 -14.81
CA LEU A 144 -13.27 -12.06 -14.51
C LEU A 144 -11.80 -11.99 -14.12
N VAL A 145 -11.19 -13.11 -13.72
CA VAL A 145 -9.79 -13.18 -13.29
C VAL A 145 -8.84 -13.30 -14.48
N GLY A 146 -9.22 -14.02 -15.55
CA GLY A 146 -8.32 -14.27 -16.69
C GLY A 146 -7.03 -14.98 -16.25
N TYR A 147 -5.87 -14.47 -16.68
CA TYR A 147 -4.55 -14.92 -16.18
C TYR A 147 -4.08 -14.20 -14.91
N GLY A 148 -4.87 -13.26 -14.41
CA GLY A 148 -4.62 -12.45 -13.23
C GLY A 148 -5.36 -11.12 -13.31
N SER A 149 -5.40 -10.42 -12.19
CA SER A 149 -6.15 -9.18 -12.02
C SER A 149 -5.26 -8.04 -11.52
N THR A 150 -5.61 -6.81 -11.89
CA THR A 150 -4.89 -5.61 -11.44
C THR A 150 -5.80 -4.39 -11.55
N LEU A 151 -5.54 -3.37 -10.75
CA LEU A 151 -6.02 -2.03 -11.05
C LEU A 151 -5.11 -1.41 -12.11
N LEU A 152 -5.71 -0.78 -13.12
CA LEU A 152 -5.02 -0.14 -14.24
C LEU A 152 -5.39 1.35 -14.29
N TYR A 153 -4.38 2.20 -14.29
CA TYR A 153 -4.59 3.64 -14.42
C TYR A 153 -5.07 3.98 -15.85
N SER A 154 -6.19 4.69 -15.93
CA SER A 154 -6.70 5.29 -17.16
C SER A 154 -6.36 6.78 -17.18
N SER A 155 -5.56 7.23 -18.15
CA SER A 155 -5.28 8.66 -18.32
C SER A 155 -6.49 9.46 -18.82
N ALA A 156 -7.46 8.79 -19.45
CA ALA A 156 -8.67 9.43 -19.97
C ALA A 156 -9.66 9.81 -18.86
N SER A 157 -9.87 8.90 -17.90
CA SER A 157 -10.75 9.11 -16.76
C SER A 157 -10.03 9.52 -15.48
N GLN A 158 -8.69 9.48 -15.45
CA GLN A 158 -7.85 9.75 -14.27
C GLN A 158 -8.15 8.85 -13.06
N HIS A 159 -8.62 7.64 -13.31
CA HIS A 159 -8.99 6.67 -12.28
C HIS A 159 -8.31 5.31 -12.46
N TYR A 160 -8.25 4.54 -11.38
CA TYR A 160 -7.75 3.16 -11.37
C TYR A 160 -8.91 2.18 -11.61
N ALA A 161 -9.14 1.89 -12.88
CA ALA A 161 -10.16 0.93 -13.28
C ALA A 161 -9.69 -0.51 -12.98
N PHE A 162 -10.63 -1.39 -12.69
CA PHE A 162 -10.31 -2.79 -12.59
C PHE A 162 -10.03 -3.39 -13.98
N ALA A 163 -8.99 -4.22 -14.08
CA ALA A 163 -8.53 -4.83 -15.32
C ALA A 163 -8.04 -6.27 -15.08
N ARG A 164 -7.90 -7.04 -16.16
CA ARG A 164 -7.32 -8.40 -16.14
C ARG A 164 -6.17 -8.53 -17.11
N TYR A 165 -5.35 -9.56 -16.88
CA TYR A 165 -4.36 -10.04 -17.83
C TYR A 165 -5.02 -11.01 -18.83
N TYR A 166 -4.92 -10.67 -20.11
CA TYR A 166 -5.45 -11.46 -21.23
C TYR A 166 -4.54 -12.59 -21.66
N THR A 167 -3.24 -12.42 -21.44
CA THR A 167 -2.19 -13.38 -21.79
C THR A 167 -1.24 -13.55 -20.60
N LYS A 168 -0.45 -14.64 -20.63
CA LYS A 168 0.63 -14.84 -19.66
C LYS A 168 1.75 -13.81 -19.83
N ASP A 169 1.84 -13.19 -21.00
CA ASP A 169 2.88 -12.23 -21.38
C ASP A 169 2.59 -10.80 -20.88
N GLY A 170 1.49 -10.61 -20.14
CA GLY A 170 1.23 -9.38 -19.40
C GLY A 170 0.36 -8.36 -20.13
N GLU A 171 -0.28 -8.72 -21.25
CA GLU A 171 -1.23 -7.81 -21.89
C GLU A 171 -2.44 -7.56 -20.98
N LYS A 172 -2.66 -6.29 -20.66
CA LYS A 172 -3.74 -5.82 -19.80
C LYS A 172 -4.84 -5.19 -20.64
N GLY A 173 -6.07 -5.29 -20.18
CA GLY A 173 -7.12 -4.43 -20.70
C GLY A 173 -8.38 -4.45 -19.85
N ALA A 174 -9.26 -3.49 -20.16
CA ALA A 174 -10.56 -3.35 -19.51
C ALA A 174 -11.43 -4.60 -19.74
N TRP A 175 -12.35 -4.86 -18.82
CA TRP A 175 -13.25 -6.01 -18.88
C TRP A 175 -14.32 -5.92 -19.98
N ALA A 176 -14.94 -7.06 -20.27
CA ALA A 176 -16.33 -7.09 -20.72
C ALA A 176 -17.21 -7.04 -19.47
N THR A 177 -18.02 -6.01 -19.39
CA THR A 177 -18.51 -5.38 -18.16
C THR A 177 -19.89 -5.90 -17.73
N SER A 178 -20.43 -6.88 -18.44
CA SER A 178 -21.67 -7.62 -18.13
C SER A 178 -21.47 -8.76 -17.11
N GLU A 179 -20.25 -8.96 -16.61
CA GLU A 179 -19.89 -10.10 -15.76
C GLU A 179 -20.01 -9.83 -14.24
N PHE A 180 -20.12 -8.55 -13.82
CA PHE A 180 -20.40 -8.15 -12.44
C PHE A 180 -21.89 -7.92 -12.22
N GLN A 181 -22.38 -8.39 -11.08
CA GLN A 181 -23.77 -8.29 -10.67
C GLN A 181 -23.91 -7.60 -9.32
N LYS A 182 -25.10 -7.05 -9.06
CA LYS A 182 -25.44 -6.56 -7.73
C LYS A 182 -25.23 -7.67 -6.69
N GLY A 183 -24.57 -7.33 -5.59
CA GLY A 183 -24.29 -8.24 -4.49
C GLY A 183 -23.00 -9.04 -4.65
N ASP A 184 -22.37 -9.01 -5.82
CA ASP A 184 -21.01 -9.50 -5.97
C ASP A 184 -20.05 -8.68 -5.11
N TYR A 185 -18.90 -9.27 -4.80
CA TYR A 185 -17.87 -8.58 -4.03
C TYR A 185 -16.47 -8.82 -4.60
N ILE A 186 -15.61 -7.85 -4.38
CA ILE A 186 -14.22 -7.83 -4.82
C ILE A 186 -13.35 -7.73 -3.58
N THR A 187 -12.44 -8.67 -3.38
CA THR A 187 -11.36 -8.53 -2.39
C THR A 187 -10.07 -8.23 -3.11
N GLY A 188 -9.22 -7.38 -2.56
CA GLY A 188 -7.94 -7.10 -3.18
C GLY A 188 -6.95 -6.43 -2.27
N SER A 189 -5.77 -6.20 -2.85
CA SER A 189 -4.70 -5.44 -2.23
C SER A 189 -3.99 -4.58 -3.26
N LEU A 190 -3.42 -3.48 -2.78
CA LEU A 190 -2.56 -2.62 -3.56
C LEU A 190 -1.43 -2.05 -2.71
N ILE A 191 -0.29 -1.85 -3.35
CA ILE A 191 0.85 -1.11 -2.83
C ILE A 191 0.83 0.26 -3.48
N PHE A 192 0.95 1.33 -2.69
CA PHE A 192 0.96 2.70 -3.19
C PHE A 192 2.13 3.50 -2.65
N SER A 193 2.45 4.59 -3.36
CA SER A 193 3.40 5.65 -2.96
C SER A 193 2.78 7.02 -3.21
#